data_AF-A0A536L8F6-F1
#
_entry.id   AF-A0A536L8F6-F1
#
_cell.length_a   1.000
_cell.length_b   1.000
_cell.length_c   1.000
_cell.angle_alpha   90.00
_cell.angle_beta   90.00
_cell.angle_gamma   90.00
#
_symmetry.space_group_name_H-M   'P 1'
#
loop_
_entity.id
_entity.type
_entity.pdbx_description
1 polymer ?
#
loop_
_entity_poly.entity_id
_entity_poly.type
_entity_poly.pdbx_seq_one_letter_code
_entity_poly.pdbx_strand_id
1 'polypeptide(L)'
;DRVHPLPTLEQRMDDVRAVLDAVGSKKAAVMGISEGGVMSCLFAATYPERTLGIIIDGSYPSALARPGYPWGATREQYEQSLQRARDTWGRVIAMDRYCPSQVDNPEVARWWATFTQMSASPGDAVDLLGMNNLIDIRDALPAIKVPALIIHATGDRIAPIEAGRYFAEHIPGAKYLELDSIDHWPYFGDAELVLGEIQEFLTGVRTAPAPDTMLATVLCTEVAQAGAHAVWLGDRRWHQLVDSHHAVVRKALSRYHGREIEAGERGITAVFDGTARAIRCALDVRDELLHLGLRIRAGVHAGECEIADGRPRGVALRVASSVMEVAQPGEVVVSGTVKDLVVGSGIEFSDRGVRVFTGIPGSWSLFAAGPEQSIEAAEPIRAVVGVDLSRREREVAQLVARGLSNREIAERLYLSERTIDNHVHHILDKLGFDSRVQVATWLTKNEHLN
;
A
#
# COMPACT_ATOMS: atom_id res chain seq x y z
N ASP A 1 -3.86 19.28 51.05
CA ASP A 1 -2.46 19.27 50.58
C ASP A 1 -1.57 18.55 51.56
N ARG A 2 -0.95 17.45 51.14
CA ARG A 2 0.12 16.84 51.92
C ARG A 2 1.40 17.58 51.57
N VAL A 3 1.82 18.50 52.43
CA VAL A 3 3.13 19.15 52.34
C VAL A 3 4.19 18.09 52.66
N HIS A 4 4.59 17.32 51.66
CA HIS A 4 5.82 16.53 51.73
C HIS A 4 6.98 17.43 51.28
N PRO A 5 8.16 17.34 51.90
CA PRO A 5 9.35 18.00 51.36
C PRO A 5 9.55 17.55 49.90
N LEU A 6 9.89 18.50 49.03
CA LEU A 6 10.17 18.22 47.62
C LEU A 6 11.24 17.13 47.51
N PRO A 7 11.07 16.16 46.58
CA PRO A 7 12.04 15.08 46.44
C PRO A 7 13.35 15.62 45.89
N THR A 8 14.45 15.30 46.59
CA THR A 8 15.82 15.54 46.13
C THR A 8 16.11 14.81 44.83
N LEU A 9 17.15 15.22 44.11
CA LEU A 9 17.56 14.54 42.87
C LEU A 9 17.97 13.09 43.14
N GLU A 10 18.61 12.84 44.29
CA GLU A 10 18.98 11.52 44.77
C GLU A 10 17.74 10.64 44.98
N GLN A 11 16.70 11.16 45.63
CA GLN A 11 15.44 10.43 45.81
C GLN A 11 14.76 10.12 44.47
N ARG A 12 14.77 11.06 43.51
CA ARG A 12 14.22 10.81 42.17
C ARG A 12 15.00 9.74 41.41
N MET A 13 16.33 9.70 41.55
CA MET A 13 17.14 8.61 40.99
C MET A 13 16.88 7.28 41.70
N ASP A 14 16.67 7.30 43.01
CA ASP A 14 16.30 6.11 43.78
C ASP A 14 14.95 5.55 43.35
N ASP A 15 13.98 6.39 43.01
CA ASP A 15 12.70 5.96 42.45
C ASP A 15 12.90 5.21 41.12
N VAL A 16 13.79 5.69 40.23
CA VAL A 16 14.13 4.96 39.00
C VAL A 16 14.70 3.58 39.32
N ARG A 17 15.64 3.49 40.27
CA ARG A 17 16.22 2.20 40.70
C ARG A 17 15.16 1.28 41.29
N ALA A 18 14.27 1.80 42.13
CA ALA A 18 13.20 1.04 42.75
C ALA A 18 12.25 0.45 41.71
N VAL A 19 11.90 1.20 40.66
CA VAL A 19 11.09 0.69 39.54
C VAL A 19 11.83 -0.41 38.79
N LEU A 20 13.11 -0.21 38.45
CA LEU A 20 13.91 -1.22 37.77
C LEU A 20 14.02 -2.51 38.58
N ASP A 21 14.28 -2.41 39.88
CA ASP A 21 14.41 -3.56 40.76
C ASP A 21 13.07 -4.30 40.92
N ALA A 22 11.95 -3.57 41.03
CA ALA A 22 10.61 -4.15 41.14
C ALA A 22 10.20 -4.97 39.92
N VAL A 23 10.61 -4.56 38.71
CA VAL A 23 10.34 -5.31 37.47
C VAL A 23 11.44 -6.32 37.11
N GLY A 24 12.46 -6.46 37.96
CA GLY A 24 13.60 -7.37 37.73
C GLY A 24 14.55 -6.93 36.62
N SER A 25 14.51 -5.64 36.23
CA SER A 25 15.37 -5.09 35.19
C SER A 25 16.74 -4.68 35.74
N LYS A 26 17.79 -5.34 35.25
CA LYS A 26 19.18 -5.01 35.64
C LYS A 26 19.68 -3.73 34.97
N LYS A 27 19.26 -3.44 33.75
CA LYS A 27 19.63 -2.25 32.99
C LYS A 27 18.48 -1.81 32.09
N ALA A 28 18.35 -0.51 31.85
CA ALA A 28 17.38 0.03 30.91
C ALA A 28 17.99 1.14 30.04
N ALA A 29 17.45 1.32 28.84
CA ALA A 29 17.58 2.61 28.17
C ALA A 29 16.57 3.58 28.79
N VAL A 30 16.99 4.79 29.12
CA VAL A 30 16.16 5.77 29.82
C VAL A 30 15.86 6.93 28.88
N MET A 31 14.58 7.11 28.57
CA MET A 31 14.12 8.26 27.80
C MET A 31 13.59 9.34 28.75
N GLY A 32 14.08 10.56 28.60
CA GLY A 32 13.65 11.71 29.36
C GLY A 32 13.21 12.85 28.45
N ILE A 33 11.98 13.32 28.63
CA ILE A 33 11.43 14.47 27.93
C ILE A 33 11.50 15.68 28.86
N SER A 34 11.93 16.85 28.36
CA SER A 34 12.03 18.08 29.15
C SER A 34 12.93 17.88 30.38
N GLU A 35 12.47 18.22 31.59
CA GLU A 35 13.22 17.93 32.83
C GLU A 35 13.53 16.44 33.03
N GLY A 36 12.75 15.53 32.45
CA GLY A 36 13.08 14.11 32.44
C GLY A 36 14.45 13.84 31.81
N GLY A 37 14.89 14.64 30.83
CA GLY A 37 16.23 14.54 30.24
C GLY A 37 17.35 14.90 31.22
N VAL A 38 17.09 15.84 32.14
CA VAL A 38 18.02 16.18 33.24
C VAL A 38 18.17 15.01 34.19
N MET A 39 17.05 14.40 34.58
CA MET A 39 17.05 13.21 35.43
C MET A 39 17.71 12.01 34.77
N SER A 40 17.47 11.78 33.47
CA SER A 40 18.15 10.73 32.69
C SER A 40 19.67 10.92 32.65
N CYS A 41 20.15 12.16 32.47
CA CYS A 41 21.58 12.49 32.53
C CYS A 41 22.19 12.18 33.89
N LEU A 42 21.57 12.65 34.97
CA LEU A 42 22.06 12.42 36.34
C LEU A 42 22.08 10.93 36.67
N PHE A 43 21.02 10.21 36.31
CA PHE A 43 20.93 8.77 36.51
C PHE A 43 22.04 8.03 35.75
N ALA A 44 22.25 8.36 34.47
CA ALA A 44 23.28 7.73 33.64
C ALA A 44 24.71 8.04 34.09
N ALA A 45 24.96 9.26 34.58
CA ALA A 45 26.26 9.65 35.13
C ALA A 45 26.55 8.93 36.46
N THR A 46 25.52 8.73 37.29
CA THR A 46 25.66 8.13 38.63
C THR A 46 25.66 6.60 38.58
N TYR A 47 24.84 6.00 37.73
CA TYR A 47 24.61 4.55 37.61
C TYR A 47 24.79 4.05 36.16
N PRO A 48 25.99 4.22 35.56
CA PRO A 48 26.25 3.75 34.20
C PRO A 48 26.07 2.23 34.07
N GLU A 49 26.29 1.47 35.14
CA GLU A 49 26.07 0.02 35.19
C GLU A 49 24.58 -0.37 35.23
N ARG A 50 23.67 0.59 35.43
CA ARG A 50 22.21 0.39 35.35
C ARG A 50 21.61 0.98 34.07
N THR A 51 22.43 1.59 33.21
CA THR A 51 21.96 2.34 32.03
C THR A 51 22.52 1.76 30.73
N LEU A 52 21.66 1.40 29.79
CA LEU A 52 22.07 0.93 28.45
C LEU A 52 22.38 2.09 27.50
N GLY A 53 21.67 3.19 27.66
CA GLY A 53 21.77 4.42 26.87
C GLY A 53 20.71 5.41 27.34
N ILE A 54 20.83 6.66 26.92
CA ILE A 54 19.85 7.70 27.23
C ILE A 54 19.29 8.33 25.95
N ILE A 55 18.01 8.64 25.99
CA ILE A 55 17.32 9.40 24.94
C ILE A 55 16.82 10.68 25.60
N ILE A 56 17.27 11.82 25.09
CA ILE A 56 16.97 13.15 25.62
C ILE A 56 16.12 13.86 24.58
N ASP A 57 14.91 14.27 24.95
CA ASP A 57 13.97 14.92 24.05
C ASP A 57 13.55 16.29 24.61
N GLY A 58 13.75 17.36 23.83
CA GLY A 58 13.32 18.71 24.20
C GLY A 58 13.81 19.17 25.58
N SER A 59 15.03 18.80 25.99
CA SER A 59 15.52 19.01 27.36
C SER A 59 16.43 20.24 27.46
N TYR A 60 16.84 20.57 28.69
CA TYR A 60 17.79 21.65 28.98
C TYR A 60 18.74 21.27 30.12
N PRO A 61 20.06 21.53 30.01
CA PRO A 61 21.00 21.25 31.09
C PRO A 61 20.90 22.25 32.25
N SER A 62 20.33 23.43 31.99
CA SER A 62 19.95 24.45 32.96
C SER A 62 18.76 25.23 32.39
N ALA A 63 17.70 25.40 33.18
CA ALA A 63 16.56 26.21 32.74
C ALA A 63 16.88 27.71 32.75
N LEU A 64 17.81 28.13 33.61
CA LEU A 64 18.24 29.51 33.76
C LEU A 64 19.48 29.80 32.91
N ALA A 65 19.59 31.05 32.46
CA ALA A 65 20.83 31.55 31.89
C ALA A 65 21.96 31.52 32.94
N ARG A 66 23.14 31.07 32.51
CA ARG A 66 24.35 30.93 33.33
C ARG A 66 25.58 31.41 32.56
N PRO A 67 26.68 31.74 33.25
CA PRO A 67 27.98 31.91 32.58
C PRO A 67 28.32 30.65 31.77
N GLY A 68 28.60 30.81 30.47
CA GLY A 68 28.84 29.70 29.54
C GLY A 68 27.58 29.00 29.00
N TYR A 69 26.38 29.47 29.36
CA TYR A 69 25.10 28.99 28.83
C TYR A 69 24.05 30.13 28.85
N PRO A 70 24.10 31.06 27.88
CA PRO A 70 23.27 32.27 27.90
C PRO A 70 21.82 32.06 27.45
N TRP A 71 21.47 30.90 26.87
CA TRP A 71 20.18 30.66 26.22
C TRP A 71 19.03 30.31 27.17
N GLY A 72 19.33 30.03 28.44
CA GLY A 72 18.29 29.81 29.45
C GLY A 72 17.51 31.08 29.80
N ALA A 73 16.44 30.92 30.60
CA ALA A 73 15.61 32.03 31.04
C ALA A 73 16.36 32.96 32.00
N THR A 74 16.06 34.26 31.94
CA THR A 74 16.49 35.20 32.99
C THR A 74 15.72 34.91 34.29
N ARG A 75 16.25 35.36 35.42
CA ARG A 75 15.56 35.22 36.72
C ARG A 75 14.19 35.89 36.73
N GLU A 76 14.05 37.03 36.04
CA GLU A 76 12.77 37.73 35.90
C GLU A 76 11.77 36.90 35.06
N GLN A 77 12.19 36.37 33.91
CA GLN A 77 11.34 35.51 33.07
C GLN A 77 10.89 34.24 33.81
N TYR A 78 11.77 33.70 34.65
CA TYR A 78 11.47 32.57 35.52
C TYR A 78 10.41 32.92 36.58
N GLU A 79 10.58 34.03 37.30
CA GLU A 79 9.61 34.49 38.30
C GLU A 79 8.23 34.75 37.66
N GLN A 80 8.20 35.33 36.46
CA GLN A 80 6.98 35.49 35.66
C GLN A 80 6.37 34.14 35.25
N SER A 81 7.19 33.14 34.92
CA SER A 81 6.71 31.79 34.58
C SER A 81 6.10 31.09 35.78
N LEU A 82 6.71 31.18 36.97
CA LEU A 82 6.15 30.63 38.20
C LEU A 82 4.84 31.31 38.58
N GLN A 83 4.76 32.64 38.43
CA GLN A 83 3.52 33.36 38.72
C GLN A 83 2.39 32.92 37.77
N ARG A 84 2.68 32.78 36.46
CA ARG A 84 1.72 32.21 35.52
C ARG A 84 1.30 30.79 35.91
N ALA A 85 2.23 29.93 36.32
CA ALA A 85 1.90 28.60 36.79
C ALA A 85 0.94 28.65 37.99
N ARG A 86 1.21 29.48 39.02
CA ARG A 86 0.32 29.68 40.17
C ARG A 86 -1.10 30.09 39.75
N ASP A 87 -1.19 31.05 38.85
CA ASP A 87 -2.47 31.68 38.52
C ASP A 87 -3.34 30.80 37.61
N THR A 88 -2.72 29.86 36.90
CA THR A 88 -3.37 29.19 35.77
C THR A 88 -3.38 27.65 35.88
N TRP A 89 -2.44 26.99 36.56
CA TRP A 89 -2.29 25.51 36.58
C TRP A 89 -3.60 24.73 36.77
N GLY A 90 -3.80 23.66 35.99
CA GLY A 90 -5.01 22.83 36.01
C GLY A 90 -6.14 23.30 35.09
N ARG A 91 -5.89 24.27 34.19
CA ARG A 91 -6.79 24.66 33.08
C ARG A 91 -6.11 24.38 31.72
N VAL A 92 -6.79 24.60 30.60
CA VAL A 92 -6.24 24.46 29.22
C VAL A 92 -5.16 25.54 28.99
N ILE A 93 -3.92 25.29 29.41
CA ILE A 93 -2.85 26.30 29.38
C ILE A 93 -1.60 25.77 28.73
N ALA A 94 -0.91 26.69 28.06
CA ALA A 94 0.40 26.48 27.46
C ALA A 94 0.42 25.47 26.31
N MET A 95 -0.73 25.03 25.79
CA MET A 95 -0.76 24.29 24.52
C MET A 95 -0.10 25.10 23.40
N ASP A 96 -0.29 26.42 23.40
CA ASP A 96 0.39 27.37 22.51
C ASP A 96 1.91 27.40 22.66
N ARG A 97 2.46 26.74 23.68
CA ARG A 97 3.90 26.59 23.92
C ARG A 97 4.39 25.14 23.79
N TYR A 98 3.67 24.17 24.38
CA TYR A 98 4.05 22.75 24.41
C TYR A 98 3.66 22.01 23.13
N CYS A 99 2.53 22.34 22.53
CA CYS A 99 2.07 21.71 21.29
C CYS A 99 1.34 22.74 20.41
N PRO A 100 2.05 23.80 19.92
CA PRO A 100 1.44 24.85 19.14
C PRO A 100 0.70 24.36 17.89
N SER A 101 1.08 23.23 17.31
CA SER A 101 0.37 22.66 16.15
C SER A 101 -1.05 22.15 16.49
N GLN A 102 -1.33 21.91 17.77
CA GLN A 102 -2.56 21.29 18.26
C GLN A 102 -3.52 22.26 18.95
N VAL A 103 -3.25 23.57 18.93
CA VAL A 103 -4.07 24.57 19.64
C VAL A 103 -5.54 24.57 19.21
N ASP A 104 -5.79 24.29 17.92
CA ASP A 104 -7.14 24.22 17.36
C ASP A 104 -7.76 22.82 17.43
N ASN A 105 -7.06 21.84 18.04
CA ASN A 105 -7.53 20.46 18.17
C ASN A 105 -8.32 20.27 19.48
N PRO A 106 -9.66 20.14 19.43
CA PRO A 106 -10.49 20.06 20.63
C PRO A 106 -10.29 18.74 21.40
N GLU A 107 -9.82 17.68 20.76
CA GLU A 107 -9.54 16.41 21.43
C GLU A 107 -8.26 16.50 22.25
N VAL A 108 -7.18 17.01 21.64
CA VAL A 108 -5.91 17.26 22.36
C VAL A 108 -6.13 18.25 23.50
N ALA A 109 -6.96 19.29 23.30
CA ALA A 109 -7.29 20.23 24.37
C ALA A 109 -7.96 19.58 25.59
N ARG A 110 -8.91 18.65 25.36
CA ARG A 110 -9.55 17.89 26.46
C ARG A 110 -8.56 16.96 27.15
N TRP A 111 -7.74 16.24 26.38
CA TRP A 111 -6.71 15.37 26.91
C TRP A 111 -5.70 16.15 27.77
N TRP A 112 -5.21 17.29 27.26
CA TRP A 112 -4.25 18.16 27.94
C TRP A 112 -4.78 18.73 29.27
N ALA A 113 -6.04 19.18 29.28
CA ALA A 113 -6.69 19.64 30.51
C ALA A 113 -6.76 18.53 31.57
N THR A 114 -7.12 17.32 31.15
CA THR A 114 -7.20 16.16 32.05
C THR A 114 -5.82 15.78 32.59
N PHE A 115 -4.82 15.70 31.70
CA PHE A 115 -3.43 15.38 32.03
C PHE A 115 -2.85 16.34 33.07
N THR A 116 -2.96 17.65 32.84
CA THR A 116 -2.45 18.68 33.76
C THR A 116 -3.13 18.65 35.14
N GLN A 117 -4.46 18.42 35.18
CA GLN A 117 -5.21 18.32 36.44
C GLN A 117 -4.84 17.09 37.28
N MET A 118 -4.56 15.96 36.63
CA MET A 118 -4.19 14.72 37.31
C MET A 118 -2.72 14.68 37.72
N SER A 119 -1.86 15.52 37.13
CA SER A 119 -0.41 15.44 37.31
C SER A 119 0.07 16.02 38.64
N ALA A 120 -0.46 17.19 39.04
CA ALA A 120 -0.06 17.87 40.27
C ALA A 120 -1.14 18.86 40.72
N SER A 121 -1.26 19.10 42.02
CA SER A 121 -2.00 20.26 42.52
C SER A 121 -1.28 21.55 42.08
N PRO A 122 -1.97 22.71 41.98
CA PRO A 122 -1.32 23.97 41.63
C PRO A 122 -0.14 24.35 42.54
N GLY A 123 -0.24 24.06 43.84
CA GLY A 123 0.84 24.28 44.80
C GLY A 123 2.06 23.39 44.51
N ASP A 124 1.83 22.09 44.37
CA ASP A 124 2.91 21.13 44.06
C ASP A 124 3.57 21.44 42.73
N ALA A 125 2.80 21.85 41.72
CA ALA A 125 3.34 22.22 40.41
C ALA A 125 4.29 23.42 40.49
N VAL A 126 3.94 24.43 41.29
CA VAL A 126 4.77 25.62 41.47
C VAL A 126 6.04 25.29 42.23
N ASP A 127 5.94 24.45 43.25
CA ASP A 127 7.08 24.00 44.03
C ASP A 127 8.02 23.12 43.18
N LEU A 128 7.47 22.19 42.39
CA LEU A 128 8.24 21.34 41.47
C LEU A 128 8.88 22.14 40.34
N LEU A 129 8.15 23.04 39.67
CA LEU A 129 8.71 23.92 38.65
C LEU A 129 9.78 24.83 39.25
N GLY A 130 9.57 25.31 40.47
CA GLY A 130 10.54 26.16 41.17
C GLY A 130 11.85 25.42 41.44
N MET A 131 11.75 24.19 41.90
CA MET A 131 12.90 23.33 42.14
C MET A 131 13.61 22.95 40.84
N ASN A 132 12.85 22.48 39.84
CA ASN A 132 13.37 22.00 38.57
C ASN A 132 14.18 23.06 37.82
N ASN A 133 13.72 24.31 37.85
CA ASN A 133 14.39 25.41 37.16
C ASN A 133 15.72 25.83 37.79
N LEU A 134 15.96 25.48 39.07
CA LEU A 134 17.23 25.76 39.73
C LEU A 134 18.30 24.70 39.46
N ILE A 135 17.91 23.55 38.92
CA ILE A 135 18.83 22.47 38.57
C ILE A 135 19.77 22.94 37.46
N ASP A 136 21.06 22.62 37.62
CA ASP A 136 22.11 22.86 36.63
C ASP A 136 23.02 21.62 36.60
N ILE A 137 23.00 20.91 35.48
CA ILE A 137 23.75 19.66 35.29
C ILE A 137 24.87 19.77 34.26
N ARG A 138 25.22 20.99 33.84
CA ARG A 138 26.21 21.20 32.77
C ARG A 138 27.55 20.52 33.08
N ASP A 139 27.98 20.57 34.33
CA ASP A 139 29.23 19.94 34.78
C ASP A 139 29.17 18.40 34.85
N ALA A 140 27.96 17.83 34.86
CA ALA A 140 27.76 16.38 34.89
C ALA A 140 27.77 15.75 33.49
N LEU A 141 27.50 16.51 32.43
CA LEU A 141 27.39 15.97 31.06
C LEU A 141 28.64 15.21 30.58
N PRO A 142 29.88 15.71 30.81
CA PRO A 142 31.09 14.99 30.40
C PRO A 142 31.30 13.65 31.12
N ALA A 143 30.66 13.44 32.27
CA ALA A 143 30.75 12.21 33.05
C ALA A 143 29.91 11.07 32.45
N ILE A 144 28.96 11.36 31.56
CA ILE A 144 28.09 10.36 30.92
C ILE A 144 28.94 9.52 29.95
N LYS A 145 28.96 8.20 30.15
CA LYS A 145 29.74 7.23 29.36
C LYS A 145 28.91 6.25 28.54
N VAL A 146 27.59 6.32 28.66
CA VAL A 146 26.66 5.47 27.90
C VAL A 146 26.27 6.16 26.59
N PRO A 147 25.83 5.42 25.55
CA PRO A 147 25.30 6.01 24.33
C PRO A 147 24.17 7.01 24.61
N ALA A 148 24.15 8.12 23.90
CA ALA A 148 23.14 9.15 24.04
C ALA A 148 22.55 9.54 22.68
N LEU A 149 21.23 9.59 22.60
CA LEU A 149 20.48 10.18 21.49
C LEU A 149 19.80 11.46 21.98
N ILE A 150 20.05 12.56 21.30
CA ILE A 150 19.47 13.87 21.59
C ILE A 150 18.51 14.21 20.45
N ILE A 151 17.26 14.48 20.78
CA ILE A 151 16.19 14.84 19.85
C ILE A 151 15.68 16.22 20.26
N HIS A 152 15.63 17.17 19.33
CA HIS A 152 15.21 18.53 19.65
C HIS A 152 14.50 19.21 18.50
N ALA A 153 13.33 19.78 18.76
CA ALA A 153 12.56 20.55 17.79
C ALA A 153 13.13 21.95 17.59
N THR A 154 13.32 22.36 16.33
CA THR A 154 13.92 23.67 15.98
C THR A 154 13.08 24.87 16.45
N GLY A 155 11.76 24.70 16.55
CA GLY A 155 10.80 25.71 16.98
C GLY A 155 10.30 25.55 18.42
N ASP A 156 10.93 24.72 19.25
CA ASP A 156 10.51 24.48 20.64
C ASP A 156 10.47 25.79 21.46
N ARG A 157 9.30 26.07 22.06
CA ARG A 157 9.02 27.29 22.85
C ARG A 157 9.20 27.10 24.36
N ILE A 158 9.57 25.89 24.79
CA ILE A 158 9.83 25.50 26.17
C ILE A 158 11.33 25.39 26.40
N ALA A 159 12.04 24.62 25.57
CA ALA A 159 13.49 24.43 25.64
C ALA A 159 14.14 24.97 24.36
N PRO A 160 15.07 25.94 24.44
CA PRO A 160 15.70 26.49 23.24
C PRO A 160 16.52 25.42 22.51
N ILE A 161 16.57 25.48 21.18
CA ILE A 161 17.31 24.52 20.35
C ILE A 161 18.80 24.43 20.73
N GLU A 162 19.37 25.54 21.21
CA GLU A 162 20.75 25.57 21.70
C GLU A 162 20.99 24.66 22.91
N ALA A 163 19.94 24.32 23.66
CA ALA A 163 20.03 23.33 24.74
C ALA A 163 20.34 21.93 24.20
N GLY A 164 19.65 21.51 23.13
CA GLY A 164 19.91 20.23 22.45
C GLY A 164 21.33 20.18 21.87
N ARG A 165 21.75 21.27 21.22
CA ARG A 165 23.14 21.42 20.73
C ARG A 165 24.17 21.35 21.86
N TYR A 166 23.88 21.99 23.00
CA TYR A 166 24.76 21.95 24.16
C TYR A 166 24.93 20.52 24.69
N PHE A 167 23.84 19.74 24.80
CA PHE A 167 23.94 18.31 25.16
C PHE A 167 24.81 17.54 24.16
N ALA A 168 24.58 17.73 22.86
CA ALA A 168 25.33 17.03 21.81
C ALA A 168 26.83 17.35 21.85
N GLU A 169 27.20 18.60 22.18
CA GLU A 169 28.59 19.04 22.28
C GLU A 169 29.28 18.54 23.57
N HIS A 170 28.55 18.40 24.68
CA HIS A 170 29.14 18.15 26.00
C HIS A 170 28.99 16.70 26.48
N ILE A 171 28.14 15.89 25.83
CA ILE A 171 28.03 14.44 26.08
C ILE A 171 28.90 13.69 25.06
N PRO A 172 29.93 12.94 25.51
CA PRO A 172 30.81 12.21 24.61
C PRO A 172 30.07 11.21 23.72
N GLY A 173 30.18 11.37 22.40
CA GLY A 173 29.62 10.43 21.42
C GLY A 173 28.10 10.50 21.27
N ALA A 174 27.47 11.59 21.69
CA ALA A 174 26.04 11.80 21.49
C ALA A 174 25.68 11.89 20.00
N LYS A 175 24.60 11.20 19.60
CA LYS A 175 23.93 11.41 18.31
C LYS A 175 22.89 12.51 18.50
N TYR A 176 22.81 13.44 17.56
CA TYR A 176 21.87 14.57 17.62
C TYR A 176 20.96 14.58 16.40
N LEU A 177 19.66 14.76 16.66
CA LEU A 177 18.58 14.87 15.69
C LEU A 177 17.84 16.18 15.90
N GLU A 178 17.87 17.04 14.90
CA GLU A 178 17.00 18.22 14.83
C GLU A 178 15.69 17.83 14.13
N LEU A 179 14.56 18.13 14.77
CA LEU A 179 13.23 17.97 14.19
C LEU A 179 12.75 19.30 13.62
N ASP A 180 12.25 19.29 12.39
CA ASP A 180 11.57 20.45 11.79
C ASP A 180 10.14 20.58 12.35
N SER A 181 10.08 20.95 13.63
CA SER A 181 8.86 20.98 14.42
C SER A 181 8.82 22.21 15.31
N ILE A 182 7.60 22.62 15.65
CA ILE A 182 7.31 23.70 16.61
C ILE A 182 6.78 23.16 17.94
N ASP A 183 6.53 21.86 18.02
CA ASP A 183 5.98 21.22 19.21
C ASP A 183 7.12 20.75 20.12
N HIS A 184 6.91 20.89 21.44
CA HIS A 184 7.82 20.37 22.46
C HIS A 184 7.66 18.85 22.62
N TRP A 185 6.47 18.33 22.33
CA TRP A 185 6.20 16.90 22.42
C TRP A 185 6.55 16.21 21.11
N PRO A 186 7.37 15.14 21.14
CA PRO A 186 7.96 14.57 19.93
C PRO A 186 7.00 13.71 19.10
N TYR A 187 5.78 13.50 19.58
CA TYR A 187 4.75 12.70 18.92
C TYR A 187 3.72 13.51 18.13
N PHE A 188 3.81 14.85 18.13
CA PHE A 188 3.01 15.68 17.23
C PHE A 188 3.81 16.00 15.96
N GLY A 189 3.26 15.64 14.80
CA GLY A 189 3.89 15.87 13.49
C GLY A 189 4.94 14.82 13.09
N ASP A 190 5.86 14.48 14.00
CA ASP A 190 7.09 13.74 13.68
C ASP A 190 7.22 12.36 14.35
N ALA A 191 6.11 11.80 14.85
CA ALA A 191 6.13 10.56 15.64
C ALA A 191 6.86 9.39 14.95
N GLU A 192 6.63 9.18 13.65
CA GLU A 192 7.27 8.10 12.88
C GLU A 192 8.78 8.30 12.74
N LEU A 193 9.22 9.54 12.54
CA LEU A 193 10.64 9.86 12.47
C LEU A 193 11.31 9.60 13.82
N VAL A 194 10.72 10.10 14.90
CA VAL A 194 11.21 9.91 16.27
C VAL A 194 11.27 8.43 16.64
N LEU A 195 10.20 7.68 16.40
CA LEU A 195 10.15 6.24 16.67
C LEU A 195 11.20 5.49 15.86
N GLY A 196 11.38 5.82 14.58
CA GLY A 196 12.40 5.22 13.73
C GLY A 196 13.82 5.45 14.25
N GLU A 197 14.13 6.67 14.71
CA GLU A 197 15.44 7.02 15.25
C GLU A 197 15.69 6.39 16.63
N ILE A 198 14.67 6.32 17.49
CA ILE A 198 14.73 5.59 18.76
C ILE A 198 14.96 4.10 18.51
N GLN A 199 14.24 3.51 17.55
CA GLN A 199 14.39 2.09 17.23
C GLN A 199 15.80 1.79 16.71
N GLU A 200 16.31 2.60 15.78
CA GLU A 200 17.66 2.45 15.24
C GLU A 200 18.70 2.60 16.36
N PHE A 201 18.54 3.58 17.26
CA PHE A 201 19.42 3.79 18.39
C PHE A 201 19.45 2.59 19.36
N LEU A 202 18.28 2.02 19.67
CA LEU A 202 18.17 0.92 20.63
C LEU A 202 18.55 -0.44 20.05
N THR A 203 18.34 -0.66 18.76
CA THR A 203 18.43 -1.99 18.13
C THR A 203 19.50 -2.10 17.05
N GLY A 204 19.98 -0.97 16.53
CA GLY A 204 20.86 -0.91 15.35
C GLY A 204 20.14 -1.14 14.01
N VAL A 205 18.81 -1.29 14.00
CA VAL A 205 18.02 -1.56 12.78
C VAL A 205 16.82 -0.61 12.70
N ARG A 206 16.65 0.04 11.55
CA ARG A 206 15.45 0.82 11.22
C ARG A 206 14.46 -0.05 10.45
N THR A 207 13.28 -0.30 11.03
CA THR A 207 12.17 -0.94 10.30
C THR A 207 11.54 0.11 9.40
N ALA A 208 11.40 -0.18 8.10
CA ALA A 208 10.68 0.71 7.19
C ALA A 208 9.20 0.80 7.61
N PRO A 209 8.54 1.99 7.49
CA PRO A 209 7.12 2.10 7.80
C PRO A 209 6.32 1.08 6.99
N ALA A 210 5.31 0.46 7.63
CA ALA A 210 4.44 -0.49 6.95
C ALA A 210 3.70 0.23 5.80
N PRO A 211 3.64 -0.34 4.59
CA PRO A 211 2.94 0.29 3.47
C PRO A 211 1.43 0.41 3.78
N ASP A 212 0.81 1.50 3.35
CA ASP A 212 -0.65 1.65 3.39
C ASP A 212 -1.31 0.54 2.56
N THR A 213 -1.93 -0.42 3.22
CA THR A 213 -2.65 -1.52 2.57
C THR A 213 -4.16 -1.29 2.58
N MET A 214 -4.82 -1.57 1.47
CA MET A 214 -6.28 -1.56 1.34
C MET A 214 -6.77 -2.88 0.75
N LEU A 215 -7.86 -3.43 1.29
CA LEU A 215 -8.58 -4.53 0.64
C LEU A 215 -9.29 -4.01 -0.62
N ALA A 216 -8.96 -4.56 -1.78
CA ALA A 216 -9.56 -4.19 -3.06
C ALA A 216 -9.95 -5.41 -3.88
N THR A 217 -10.97 -5.26 -4.73
CA THR A 217 -11.30 -6.25 -5.77
C THR A 217 -10.69 -5.82 -7.10
N VAL A 218 -9.82 -6.63 -7.67
CA VAL A 218 -9.17 -6.41 -8.96
C VAL A 218 -9.92 -7.17 -10.04
N LEU A 219 -10.21 -6.48 -11.15
CA LEU A 219 -10.73 -7.04 -12.40
C LEU A 219 -9.66 -6.89 -13.49
N CYS A 220 -9.32 -7.99 -14.14
CA CYS A 220 -8.53 -7.99 -15.37
C CYS A 220 -9.41 -8.46 -16.53
N THR A 221 -9.38 -7.77 -17.67
CA THR A 221 -10.02 -8.21 -18.92
C THR A 221 -9.01 -8.25 -20.06
N GLU A 222 -9.14 -9.21 -20.95
CA GLU A 222 -8.29 -9.34 -22.15
C GLU A 222 -9.11 -9.81 -23.36
N VAL A 223 -8.82 -9.26 -24.54
CA VAL A 223 -9.38 -9.73 -25.81
C VAL A 223 -8.86 -11.14 -26.13
N ALA A 224 -9.76 -12.13 -26.15
CA ALA A 224 -9.39 -13.53 -26.26
C ALA A 224 -8.90 -13.95 -27.65
N GLN A 225 -9.19 -13.14 -28.68
CA GLN A 225 -8.81 -13.36 -30.09
C GLN A 225 -7.31 -13.10 -30.38
N ALA A 226 -6.48 -12.90 -29.36
CA ALA A 226 -5.06 -12.53 -29.47
C ALA A 226 -4.11 -13.70 -29.80
N GLY A 227 -4.58 -14.67 -30.60
CA GLY A 227 -3.78 -15.70 -31.27
C GLY A 227 -3.64 -15.41 -32.77
N ALA A 228 -3.54 -16.45 -33.62
CA ALA A 228 -3.25 -16.42 -35.07
C ALA A 228 -3.97 -15.32 -35.91
N HIS A 229 -5.09 -14.76 -35.44
CA HIS A 229 -5.79 -13.63 -36.05
C HIS A 229 -5.05 -12.28 -36.00
N ALA A 230 -4.25 -11.98 -34.96
CA ALA A 230 -3.57 -10.68 -34.81
C ALA A 230 -2.47 -10.45 -35.85
N VAL A 231 -1.85 -11.52 -36.37
CA VAL A 231 -0.79 -11.46 -37.38
C VAL A 231 -1.35 -11.09 -38.78
N TRP A 232 -2.64 -11.34 -39.03
CA TRP A 232 -3.27 -11.18 -40.36
C TRP A 232 -4.35 -10.08 -40.46
N LEU A 233 -4.85 -9.56 -39.33
CA LEU A 233 -5.83 -8.45 -39.31
C LEU A 233 -5.22 -7.12 -39.78
N GLY A 234 -3.90 -7.00 -39.76
CA GLY A 234 -3.16 -5.74 -39.92
C GLY A 234 -3.32 -4.84 -38.70
N ASP A 235 -2.24 -4.14 -38.33
CA ASP A 235 -2.14 -3.35 -37.08
C ASP A 235 -3.35 -2.44 -36.84
N ARG A 236 -3.86 -1.81 -37.91
CA ARG A 236 -5.00 -0.89 -37.83
C ARG A 236 -6.29 -1.55 -37.35
N ARG A 237 -6.60 -2.76 -37.85
CA ARG A 237 -7.86 -3.45 -37.51
C ARG A 237 -7.75 -4.11 -36.14
N TRP A 238 -6.56 -4.56 -35.74
CA TRP A 238 -6.29 -5.00 -34.38
C TRP A 238 -6.47 -3.86 -33.37
N HIS A 239 -5.88 -2.68 -33.62
CA HIS A 239 -6.06 -1.51 -32.76
C HIS A 239 -7.53 -1.11 -32.65
N GLN A 240 -8.30 -1.13 -33.73
CA GLN A 240 -9.75 -0.83 -33.67
C GLN A 240 -10.53 -1.80 -32.77
N LEU A 241 -10.18 -3.08 -32.74
CA LEU A 241 -10.83 -4.06 -31.86
C LEU A 241 -10.47 -3.83 -30.40
N VAL A 242 -9.19 -3.57 -30.11
CA VAL A 242 -8.70 -3.23 -28.76
C VAL A 242 -9.32 -1.91 -28.29
N ASP A 243 -9.44 -0.90 -29.14
CA ASP A 243 -10.09 0.38 -28.83
C ASP A 243 -11.58 0.19 -28.52
N SER A 244 -12.26 -0.69 -29.27
CA SER A 244 -13.66 -1.04 -29.02
C SER A 244 -13.81 -1.76 -27.67
N HIS A 245 -12.92 -2.70 -27.36
CA HIS A 245 -12.82 -3.32 -26.04
C HIS A 245 -12.62 -2.29 -24.93
N HIS A 246 -11.62 -1.41 -25.05
CA HIS A 246 -11.33 -0.38 -24.04
C HIS A 246 -12.50 0.59 -23.84
N ALA A 247 -13.20 0.98 -24.91
CA ALA A 247 -14.35 1.86 -24.83
C ALA A 247 -15.51 1.21 -24.04
N VAL A 248 -15.82 -0.06 -24.32
CA VAL A 248 -16.87 -0.80 -23.60
C VAL A 248 -16.49 -1.00 -22.13
N VAL A 249 -15.25 -1.39 -21.84
CA VAL A 249 -14.77 -1.55 -20.47
C VAL A 249 -14.89 -0.24 -19.70
N ARG A 250 -14.39 0.89 -20.23
CA ARG A 250 -14.45 2.20 -19.53
C ARG A 250 -15.87 2.67 -19.26
N LYS A 251 -16.80 2.42 -20.19
CA LYS A 251 -18.22 2.70 -20.01
C LYS A 251 -18.80 1.86 -18.87
N ALA A 252 -18.49 0.57 -18.81
CA ALA A 252 -18.92 -0.31 -17.73
C ALA A 252 -18.28 0.07 -16.38
N LEU A 253 -16.98 0.40 -16.35
CA LEU A 253 -16.28 0.88 -15.15
C LEU A 253 -16.99 2.11 -14.58
N SER A 254 -17.35 3.07 -15.43
CA SER A 254 -18.09 4.28 -15.01
C SER A 254 -19.45 3.92 -14.40
N ARG A 255 -20.18 2.96 -14.97
CA ARG A 255 -21.49 2.50 -14.49
C ARG A 255 -21.40 1.76 -13.14
N TYR A 256 -20.34 0.99 -12.93
CA TYR A 256 -20.15 0.17 -11.74
C TYR A 256 -19.19 0.78 -10.72
N HIS A 257 -18.79 2.05 -10.91
CA HIS A 257 -17.85 2.78 -10.05
C HIS A 257 -16.49 2.08 -9.90
N GLY A 258 -16.01 1.43 -10.97
CA GLY A 258 -14.66 0.89 -11.04
C GLY A 258 -13.63 1.96 -11.44
N ARG A 259 -12.40 1.82 -10.94
CA ARG A 259 -11.28 2.70 -11.29
C ARG A 259 -10.26 1.95 -12.15
N GLU A 260 -10.03 2.44 -13.36
CA GLU A 260 -8.97 1.93 -14.23
C GLU A 260 -7.59 2.17 -13.58
N ILE A 261 -6.75 1.14 -13.56
CA ILE A 261 -5.37 1.22 -13.08
C ILE A 261 -4.41 1.24 -14.26
N GLU A 262 -4.65 0.37 -15.23
CA GLU A 262 -3.80 0.21 -16.40
C GLU A 262 -4.65 -0.26 -17.60
N ALA A 263 -4.32 0.27 -18.78
CA ALA A 263 -4.77 -0.24 -20.07
C ALA A 263 -3.55 -0.69 -20.87
N GLY A 264 -3.47 -1.99 -21.16
CA GLY A 264 -2.43 -2.59 -21.97
C GLY A 264 -2.83 -2.73 -23.44
N GLU A 265 -2.00 -3.39 -24.23
CA GLU A 265 -2.24 -3.58 -25.68
C GLU A 265 -3.41 -4.53 -26.01
N ARG A 266 -3.94 -5.23 -25.00
CA ARG A 266 -4.95 -6.30 -25.19
C ARG A 266 -6.07 -6.28 -24.16
N GLY A 267 -6.00 -5.40 -23.16
CA GLY A 267 -6.74 -5.59 -21.93
C GLY A 267 -6.69 -4.41 -20.97
N ILE A 268 -7.58 -4.41 -19.98
CA ILE A 268 -7.63 -3.41 -18.92
C ILE A 268 -7.60 -4.10 -17.56
N THR A 269 -6.85 -3.50 -16.63
CA THR A 269 -6.91 -3.82 -15.20
C THR A 269 -7.57 -2.68 -14.44
N ALA A 270 -8.56 -3.00 -13.62
CA ALA A 270 -9.31 -2.06 -12.82
C ALA A 270 -9.51 -2.55 -11.38
N VAL A 271 -9.79 -1.63 -10.46
CA VAL A 271 -10.11 -1.94 -9.07
C VAL A 271 -11.47 -1.43 -8.66
N PHE A 272 -12.07 -2.15 -7.71
CA PHE A 272 -13.37 -1.87 -7.12
C PHE A 272 -13.29 -1.99 -5.59
N ASP A 273 -14.04 -1.14 -4.92
CA ASP A 273 -14.36 -1.15 -3.49
C ASP A 273 -15.54 -2.08 -3.16
N GLY A 274 -16.07 -2.84 -4.13
CA GLY A 274 -17.11 -3.85 -3.89
C GLY A 274 -17.08 -5.03 -4.86
N THR A 275 -16.98 -6.24 -4.31
CA THR A 275 -16.78 -7.49 -5.06
C THR A 275 -17.92 -7.79 -6.05
N ALA A 276 -19.18 -7.65 -5.63
CA ALA A 276 -20.33 -7.90 -6.49
C ALA A 276 -20.41 -6.92 -7.68
N ARG A 277 -19.94 -5.67 -7.51
CA ARG A 277 -19.88 -4.68 -8.60
C ARG A 277 -18.83 -5.07 -9.63
N ALA A 278 -17.65 -5.53 -9.19
CA ALA A 278 -16.60 -5.99 -10.10
C ALA A 278 -17.09 -7.17 -10.97
N ILE A 279 -17.77 -8.15 -10.37
CA ILE A 279 -18.30 -9.30 -11.12
C ILE A 279 -19.37 -8.85 -12.12
N ARG A 280 -20.33 -8.02 -11.70
CA ARG A 280 -21.38 -7.51 -12.61
C ARG A 280 -20.81 -6.67 -13.74
N CYS A 281 -19.78 -5.86 -13.45
CA CYS A 281 -19.05 -5.14 -14.48
C CYS A 281 -18.43 -6.10 -15.49
N ALA A 282 -17.76 -7.16 -15.03
CA ALA A 282 -17.14 -8.14 -15.91
C ALA A 282 -18.16 -8.88 -16.80
N LEU A 283 -19.30 -9.27 -16.22
CA LEU A 283 -20.40 -9.93 -16.94
C LEU A 283 -21.00 -9.01 -18.01
N ASP A 284 -21.29 -7.75 -17.67
CA ASP A 284 -21.82 -6.76 -18.61
C ASP A 284 -20.83 -6.50 -19.76
N VAL A 285 -19.53 -6.36 -19.46
CA VAL A 285 -18.49 -6.18 -20.50
C VAL A 285 -18.43 -7.39 -21.41
N ARG A 286 -18.43 -8.61 -20.85
CA ARG A 286 -18.44 -9.86 -21.63
C ARG A 286 -19.65 -9.87 -22.57
N ASP A 287 -20.83 -9.59 -22.05
CA ASP A 287 -22.07 -9.69 -22.82
C ASP A 287 -22.13 -8.60 -23.90
N GLU A 288 -21.79 -7.34 -23.60
CA GLU A 288 -21.78 -6.24 -24.58
C GLU A 288 -20.76 -6.50 -25.71
N LEU A 289 -19.58 -7.00 -25.39
CA LEU A 289 -18.57 -7.33 -26.41
C LEU A 289 -18.94 -8.56 -27.23
N LEU A 290 -19.62 -9.55 -26.65
CA LEU A 290 -20.12 -10.70 -27.40
C LEU A 290 -21.11 -10.29 -28.49
N HIS A 291 -21.98 -9.30 -28.22
CA HIS A 291 -22.88 -8.73 -29.23
C HIS A 291 -22.14 -8.02 -30.37
N LEU A 292 -20.92 -7.54 -30.11
CA LEU A 292 -20.02 -6.95 -31.11
C LEU A 292 -19.13 -8.00 -31.80
N GLY A 293 -19.32 -9.28 -31.53
CA GLY A 293 -18.51 -10.37 -32.09
C GLY A 293 -17.12 -10.53 -31.46
N LEU A 294 -16.89 -9.87 -30.32
CA LEU A 294 -15.63 -9.90 -29.58
C LEU A 294 -15.78 -10.81 -28.35
N ARG A 295 -14.90 -11.81 -28.24
CA ARG A 295 -14.81 -12.63 -27.01
C ARG A 295 -13.66 -12.12 -26.15
N ILE A 296 -13.90 -12.06 -24.84
CA ILE A 296 -12.90 -11.69 -23.85
C ILE A 296 -12.66 -12.81 -22.85
N ARG A 297 -11.54 -12.74 -22.14
CA ARG A 297 -11.31 -13.43 -20.88
C ARG A 297 -11.39 -12.40 -19.77
N ALA A 298 -12.00 -12.74 -18.65
CA ALA A 298 -11.99 -11.88 -17.47
C ALA A 298 -11.65 -12.67 -16.21
N GLY A 299 -10.86 -12.06 -15.34
CA GLY A 299 -10.46 -12.61 -14.04
C GLY A 299 -10.77 -11.62 -12.93
N VAL A 300 -11.36 -12.11 -11.83
CA VAL A 300 -11.67 -11.29 -10.64
C VAL A 300 -11.07 -11.91 -9.38
N HIS A 301 -10.35 -11.10 -8.61
CA HIS A 301 -9.81 -11.49 -7.32
C HIS A 301 -9.95 -10.36 -6.29
N ALA A 302 -10.15 -10.71 -5.01
CA ALA A 302 -10.20 -9.78 -3.90
C ALA A 302 -9.09 -10.11 -2.90
N GLY A 303 -8.28 -9.11 -2.57
CA GLY A 303 -7.13 -9.26 -1.70
C GLY A 303 -6.53 -7.92 -1.29
N GLU A 304 -5.55 -7.95 -0.40
CA GLU A 304 -4.84 -6.75 0.04
C GLU A 304 -3.93 -6.22 -1.06
N CYS A 305 -3.98 -4.91 -1.27
CA CYS A 305 -3.13 -4.16 -2.18
C CYS A 305 -2.39 -3.09 -1.37
N GLU A 306 -1.11 -2.93 -1.63
CA GLU A 306 -0.33 -1.76 -1.19
C GLU A 306 -0.70 -0.57 -2.05
N ILE A 307 -0.84 0.62 -1.47
CA ILE A 307 -1.08 1.86 -2.20
C ILE A 307 0.25 2.64 -2.27
N ALA A 308 0.77 2.80 -3.49
CA ALA A 308 1.91 3.68 -3.76
C ALA A 308 1.50 4.70 -4.81
N ASP A 309 1.68 6.00 -4.53
CA ASP A 309 1.30 7.12 -5.41
C ASP A 309 -0.17 7.04 -5.88
N GLY A 310 -1.08 6.59 -5.00
CA GLY A 310 -2.50 6.40 -5.31
C GLY A 310 -2.81 5.22 -6.24
N ARG A 311 -1.81 4.41 -6.61
CA ARG A 311 -1.96 3.21 -7.45
C ARG A 311 -1.82 1.94 -6.61
N PRO A 312 -2.80 1.02 -6.69
CA PRO A 312 -2.71 -0.26 -6.00
C PRO A 312 -1.63 -1.14 -6.65
N ARG A 313 -0.81 -1.77 -5.81
CA ARG A 313 0.23 -2.73 -6.16
C ARG A 313 0.10 -3.97 -5.27
N GLY A 314 0.75 -5.05 -5.67
CA GLY A 314 0.91 -6.23 -4.83
C GLY A 314 0.37 -7.52 -5.45
N VAL A 315 0.29 -8.53 -4.59
CA VAL A 315 -0.02 -9.92 -4.99
C VAL A 315 -1.41 -10.02 -5.60
N ALA A 316 -2.39 -9.24 -5.12
CA ALA A 316 -3.77 -9.30 -5.60
C ALA A 316 -3.92 -9.02 -7.11
N LEU A 317 -3.13 -8.09 -7.68
CA LEU A 317 -3.14 -7.82 -9.12
C LEU A 317 -2.62 -9.03 -9.91
N ARG A 318 -1.54 -9.66 -9.44
CA ARG A 318 -0.97 -10.85 -10.08
C ARG A 318 -1.95 -12.02 -10.03
N VAL A 319 -2.59 -12.25 -8.89
CA VAL A 319 -3.61 -13.29 -8.75
C VAL A 319 -4.78 -13.03 -9.72
N ALA A 320 -5.30 -11.81 -9.81
CA ALA A 320 -6.39 -11.49 -10.75
C ALA A 320 -6.01 -11.78 -12.21
N SER A 321 -4.78 -11.43 -12.61
CA SER A 321 -4.25 -11.77 -13.93
C SER A 321 -4.16 -13.29 -14.14
N SER A 322 -3.61 -14.05 -13.20
CA SER A 322 -3.53 -15.51 -13.31
C SER A 322 -4.92 -16.18 -13.31
N VAL A 323 -5.90 -15.61 -12.61
CA VAL A 323 -7.30 -16.06 -12.66
C VAL A 323 -7.88 -15.83 -14.06
N MET A 324 -7.62 -14.67 -14.66
CA MET A 324 -8.06 -14.34 -16.03
C MET A 324 -7.44 -15.28 -17.07
N GLU A 325 -6.15 -15.63 -16.93
CA GLU A 325 -5.44 -16.51 -17.86
C GLU A 325 -6.04 -17.91 -17.96
N VAL A 326 -6.70 -18.39 -16.90
CA VAL A 326 -7.41 -19.69 -16.87
C VAL A 326 -8.78 -19.60 -17.57
N ALA A 327 -9.35 -18.42 -17.73
CA ALA A 327 -10.66 -18.22 -18.32
C ALA A 327 -10.68 -18.57 -19.81
N GLN A 328 -11.74 -19.26 -20.25
CA GLN A 328 -11.97 -19.50 -21.68
C GLN A 328 -12.46 -18.23 -22.39
N PRO A 329 -12.34 -18.12 -23.73
CA PRO A 329 -12.96 -17.02 -24.49
C PRO A 329 -14.47 -16.94 -24.25
N GLY A 330 -14.93 -15.81 -23.69
CA GLY A 330 -16.32 -15.59 -23.28
C GLY A 330 -16.58 -15.90 -21.81
N GLU A 331 -15.55 -16.08 -20.99
CA GLU A 331 -15.71 -16.46 -19.59
C GLU A 331 -15.24 -15.38 -18.61
N VAL A 332 -15.96 -15.27 -17.49
CA VAL A 332 -15.55 -14.51 -16.30
C VAL A 332 -15.22 -15.50 -15.19
N VAL A 333 -13.93 -15.63 -14.83
CA VAL A 333 -13.48 -16.50 -13.74
C VAL A 333 -13.20 -15.66 -12.50
N VAL A 334 -13.50 -16.20 -11.33
CA VAL A 334 -13.26 -15.58 -10.04
C VAL A 334 -12.52 -16.53 -9.09
N SER A 335 -11.74 -15.97 -8.18
CA SER A 335 -11.15 -16.72 -7.06
C SER A 335 -12.19 -17.12 -6.00
N GLY A 336 -11.88 -18.13 -5.17
CA GLY A 336 -12.73 -18.54 -4.04
C GLY A 336 -13.06 -17.40 -3.07
N THR A 337 -12.09 -16.56 -2.74
CA THR A 337 -12.31 -15.37 -1.90
C THR A 337 -13.39 -14.45 -2.47
N VAL A 338 -13.44 -14.29 -3.79
CA VAL A 338 -14.46 -13.45 -4.45
C VAL A 338 -15.84 -14.07 -4.34
N LYS A 339 -15.97 -15.39 -4.55
CA LYS A 339 -17.22 -16.12 -4.36
C LYS A 339 -17.74 -15.98 -2.92
N ASP A 340 -16.86 -16.12 -1.94
CA ASP A 340 -17.23 -16.08 -0.52
C ASP A 340 -17.65 -14.67 -0.05
N LEU A 341 -17.10 -13.62 -0.66
CA LEU A 341 -17.45 -12.23 -0.36
C LEU A 341 -18.80 -11.78 -0.95
N VAL A 342 -19.41 -12.56 -1.84
CA VAL A 342 -20.66 -12.18 -2.53
C VAL A 342 -21.82 -13.12 -2.25
N VAL A 343 -21.75 -13.90 -1.17
CA VAL A 343 -22.88 -14.71 -0.71
C VAL A 343 -24.12 -13.82 -0.52
N GLY A 344 -25.25 -14.22 -1.11
CA GLY A 344 -26.50 -13.46 -1.07
C GLY A 344 -26.65 -12.38 -2.16
N SER A 345 -25.66 -12.20 -3.05
CA SER A 345 -25.74 -11.23 -4.15
C SER A 345 -26.59 -11.66 -5.36
N GLY A 346 -27.05 -12.92 -5.37
CA GLY A 346 -27.77 -13.54 -6.49
C GLY A 346 -26.88 -13.93 -7.68
N ILE A 347 -25.55 -13.87 -7.53
CA ILE A 347 -24.60 -14.28 -8.58
C ILE A 347 -24.41 -15.80 -8.51
N GLU A 348 -24.58 -16.46 -9.65
CA GLU A 348 -24.36 -17.89 -9.82
C GLU A 348 -22.90 -18.21 -10.12
N PHE A 349 -22.44 -19.39 -9.69
CA PHE A 349 -21.08 -19.85 -9.87
C PHE A 349 -21.01 -21.33 -10.23
N SER A 350 -20.16 -21.68 -11.20
CA SER A 350 -19.79 -23.06 -11.53
C SER A 350 -18.33 -23.33 -11.18
N ASP A 351 -18.04 -24.49 -10.59
CA ASP A 351 -16.68 -24.86 -10.16
C ASP A 351 -15.74 -25.08 -11.35
N ARG A 352 -14.52 -24.50 -11.27
CA ARG A 352 -13.42 -24.70 -12.22
C ARG A 352 -12.22 -25.39 -11.60
N GLY A 353 -12.39 -25.90 -10.38
CA GLY A 353 -11.41 -26.66 -9.65
C GLY A 353 -10.30 -25.81 -9.07
N VAL A 354 -9.24 -26.48 -8.64
CA VAL A 354 -8.11 -25.88 -7.93
C VAL A 354 -6.92 -25.73 -8.88
N ARG A 355 -6.25 -24.57 -8.84
CA ARG A 355 -5.04 -24.27 -9.60
C ARG A 355 -3.90 -23.84 -8.69
N VAL A 356 -2.68 -24.07 -9.13
CA VAL A 356 -1.47 -23.51 -8.53
C VAL A 356 -0.87 -22.58 -9.57
N PHE A 357 -0.61 -21.33 -9.21
CA PHE A 357 -0.06 -20.33 -10.11
C PHE A 357 1.43 -20.16 -9.85
N THR A 358 2.23 -20.07 -10.92
CA THR A 358 3.68 -19.87 -10.81
C THR A 358 3.99 -18.56 -10.08
N GLY A 359 4.80 -18.62 -9.03
CA GLY A 359 5.21 -17.43 -8.27
C GLY A 359 4.15 -16.87 -7.30
N ILE A 360 3.02 -17.57 -7.12
CA ILE A 360 1.99 -17.23 -6.13
C ILE A 360 1.84 -18.41 -5.18
N PRO A 361 2.14 -18.26 -3.88
CA PRO A 361 2.01 -19.34 -2.91
C PRO A 361 0.58 -19.89 -2.80
N GLY A 362 0.47 -21.20 -2.53
CA GLY A 362 -0.79 -21.86 -2.24
C GLY A 362 -1.56 -22.38 -3.46
N SER A 363 -2.73 -22.93 -3.19
CA SER A 363 -3.65 -23.48 -4.16
C SER A 363 -4.94 -22.66 -4.17
N TRP A 364 -5.46 -22.36 -5.36
CA TRP A 364 -6.53 -21.40 -5.58
C TRP A 364 -7.74 -22.10 -6.19
N SER A 365 -8.85 -22.14 -5.47
CA SER A 365 -10.14 -22.58 -6.01
C SER A 365 -10.71 -21.51 -6.93
N LEU A 366 -11.14 -21.90 -8.13
CA LEU A 366 -11.64 -21.00 -9.16
C LEU A 366 -13.07 -21.33 -9.54
N PHE A 367 -13.83 -20.30 -9.89
CA PHE A 367 -15.24 -20.42 -10.25
C PHE A 367 -15.57 -19.57 -11.48
N ALA A 368 -16.36 -20.08 -12.40
CA ALA A 368 -16.95 -19.27 -13.47
C ALA A 368 -18.16 -18.51 -12.90
N ALA A 369 -18.27 -17.21 -13.15
CA ALA A 369 -19.39 -16.40 -12.71
C ALA A 369 -20.47 -16.27 -13.81
N GLY A 370 -21.74 -16.29 -13.38
CA GLY A 370 -22.91 -16.19 -14.24
C GLY A 370 -23.52 -17.56 -14.58
N PRO A 371 -24.65 -17.57 -15.31
CA PRO A 371 -25.36 -18.80 -15.65
C PRO A 371 -24.47 -19.71 -16.49
N GLU A 372 -24.58 -21.02 -16.25
CA GLU A 372 -23.84 -22.04 -16.97
C GLU A 372 -24.22 -22.00 -18.45
N GLN A 373 -23.39 -21.38 -19.28
CA GLN A 373 -23.54 -21.44 -20.72
C GLN A 373 -23.13 -22.84 -21.16
N SER A 374 -24.11 -23.64 -21.59
CA SER A 374 -23.83 -24.84 -22.37
C SER A 374 -22.93 -24.43 -23.54
N ILE A 375 -21.72 -24.98 -23.58
CA ILE A 375 -20.90 -25.03 -24.80
C ILE A 375 -21.58 -26.04 -25.75
N GLU A 376 -22.88 -25.88 -26.02
CA GLU A 376 -23.40 -26.30 -27.31
C GLU A 376 -22.62 -25.46 -28.32
N ALA A 377 -22.07 -26.15 -29.31
CA ALA A 377 -21.43 -25.54 -30.46
C ALA A 377 -22.40 -24.54 -31.09
N ALA A 378 -22.43 -23.31 -30.57
CA ALA A 378 -22.99 -22.17 -31.25
C ALA A 378 -22.26 -22.15 -32.58
N GLU A 379 -23.01 -22.46 -33.65
CA GLU A 379 -22.50 -22.52 -35.00
C GLU A 379 -21.52 -21.36 -35.21
N PRO A 380 -20.35 -21.60 -35.86
CA PRO A 380 -19.41 -20.53 -36.15
C PRO A 380 -20.22 -19.38 -36.75
N ILE A 381 -20.15 -18.23 -36.07
CA ILE A 381 -20.94 -17.04 -36.34
C ILE A 381 -21.03 -16.88 -37.85
N ARG A 382 -22.27 -16.97 -38.36
CA ARG A 382 -22.66 -16.82 -39.76
C ARG A 382 -21.70 -15.89 -40.48
N ALA A 383 -21.15 -16.43 -41.57
CA ALA A 383 -20.55 -15.71 -42.69
C ALA A 383 -20.66 -14.20 -42.54
N VAL A 384 -19.57 -13.58 -42.10
CA VAL A 384 -19.33 -12.19 -42.45
C VAL A 384 -19.36 -12.16 -43.96
N VAL A 385 -20.45 -11.59 -44.47
CA VAL A 385 -20.72 -11.16 -45.83
C VAL A 385 -19.42 -11.01 -46.66
N GLY A 386 -19.26 -11.85 -47.69
CA GLY A 386 -18.46 -11.53 -48.88
C GLY A 386 -17.00 -12.01 -48.97
N VAL A 387 -16.60 -13.12 -48.34
CA VAL A 387 -15.27 -13.71 -48.64
C VAL A 387 -15.36 -14.55 -49.93
N ASP A 388 -14.88 -14.00 -51.05
CA ASP A 388 -14.77 -14.73 -52.31
C ASP A 388 -13.40 -15.39 -52.43
N LEU A 389 -13.38 -16.73 -52.47
CA LEU A 389 -12.15 -17.47 -52.77
C LEU A 389 -11.74 -17.17 -54.21
N SER A 390 -10.46 -16.84 -54.41
CA SER A 390 -9.91 -16.71 -55.76
C SER A 390 -10.13 -18.02 -56.53
N ARG A 391 -10.17 -17.94 -57.86
CA ARG A 391 -10.35 -19.12 -58.72
C ARG A 391 -9.41 -20.27 -58.33
N ARG A 392 -8.16 -19.96 -57.97
CA ARG A 392 -7.15 -20.94 -57.58
C ARG A 392 -7.38 -21.54 -56.19
N GLU A 393 -7.79 -20.72 -55.23
CA GLU A 393 -8.15 -21.20 -53.88
C GLU A 393 -9.40 -22.08 -53.91
N ARG A 394 -10.38 -21.75 -54.76
CA ARG A 394 -11.59 -22.56 -54.94
C ARG A 394 -11.27 -23.94 -55.52
N GLU A 395 -10.36 -23.99 -56.49
CA GLU A 395 -9.89 -25.24 -57.10
C GLU A 395 -9.14 -26.12 -56.08
N VAL A 396 -8.28 -25.52 -55.24
CA VAL A 396 -7.59 -26.24 -54.15
C VAL A 396 -8.59 -26.71 -53.09
N ALA A 397 -9.54 -25.87 -52.68
CA ALA A 397 -10.57 -26.22 -51.70
C ALA A 397 -11.41 -27.43 -52.16
N GLN A 398 -11.79 -27.48 -53.45
CA GLN A 398 -12.51 -28.62 -54.04
C GLN A 398 -11.71 -29.93 -54.03
N LEU A 399 -10.38 -29.85 -54.15
CA LEU A 399 -9.53 -31.03 -54.07
C LEU A 399 -9.31 -31.48 -52.61
N VAL A 400 -9.21 -30.53 -51.67
CA VAL A 400 -9.21 -30.80 -50.23
C VAL A 400 -10.51 -31.48 -49.80
N ALA A 401 -11.66 -31.01 -50.30
CA ALA A 401 -12.98 -31.58 -50.00
C ALA A 401 -13.14 -33.02 -50.52
N ARG A 402 -12.44 -33.37 -51.60
CA ARG A 402 -12.36 -34.74 -52.12
C ARG A 402 -11.38 -35.64 -51.35
N GLY A 403 -10.75 -35.13 -50.29
CA GLY A 403 -9.86 -35.90 -49.42
C GLY A 403 -8.42 -36.03 -49.93
N LEU A 404 -8.02 -35.32 -50.99
CA LEU A 404 -6.66 -35.43 -51.53
C LEU A 404 -5.64 -34.79 -50.58
N SER A 405 -4.47 -35.41 -50.43
CA SER A 405 -3.31 -34.88 -49.71
C SER A 405 -2.64 -33.72 -50.47
N ASN A 406 -1.83 -32.90 -49.78
CA ASN A 406 -1.15 -31.76 -50.41
C ASN A 406 -0.25 -32.21 -51.57
N ARG A 407 0.38 -33.38 -51.46
CA ARG A 407 1.17 -34.01 -52.53
C ARG A 407 0.34 -34.37 -53.77
N GLU A 408 -0.82 -35.00 -53.58
CA GLU A 408 -1.72 -35.37 -54.69
C GLU A 408 -2.33 -34.14 -55.38
N ILE A 409 -2.65 -33.10 -54.60
CA ILE A 409 -3.09 -31.81 -55.13
C ILE A 409 -1.97 -31.14 -55.92
N ALA A 410 -0.74 -31.17 -55.42
CA ALA A 410 0.43 -30.59 -56.06
C ALA A 410 0.71 -31.24 -57.42
N GLU A 411 0.69 -32.57 -57.49
CA GLU A 411 0.83 -33.33 -58.74
C GLU A 411 -0.28 -32.99 -59.74
N ARG A 412 -1.53 -32.90 -59.28
CA ARG A 412 -2.69 -32.64 -60.16
C ARG A 412 -2.74 -31.22 -60.69
N LEU A 413 -2.22 -30.27 -59.92
CA LEU A 413 -2.23 -28.85 -60.25
C LEU A 413 -0.90 -28.36 -60.84
N TYR A 414 0.08 -29.26 -61.03
CA TYR A 414 1.45 -28.96 -61.47
C TYR A 414 2.14 -27.86 -60.63
N LEU A 415 2.01 -27.97 -59.30
CA LEU A 415 2.59 -27.05 -58.32
C LEU A 415 3.49 -27.80 -57.33
N SER A 416 4.26 -27.07 -56.51
CA SER A 416 5.00 -27.69 -55.41
C SER A 416 4.07 -28.00 -54.23
N GLU A 417 4.38 -29.04 -53.45
CA GLU A 417 3.63 -29.38 -52.23
C GLU A 417 3.58 -28.21 -51.23
N ARG A 418 4.68 -27.46 -51.11
CA ARG A 418 4.75 -26.23 -50.29
C ARG A 418 3.80 -25.14 -50.78
N THR A 419 3.60 -25.03 -52.10
CA THR A 419 2.64 -24.07 -52.67
C THR A 419 1.20 -24.46 -52.34
N ILE A 420 0.89 -25.76 -52.33
CA ILE A 420 -0.43 -26.25 -51.92
C ILE A 420 -0.64 -26.05 -50.43
N ASP A 421 0.36 -26.33 -49.60
CA ASP A 421 0.30 -26.12 -48.16
C ASP A 421 -0.05 -24.65 -47.84
N ASN A 422 0.62 -23.71 -48.51
CA ASN A 422 0.30 -22.29 -48.41
C ASN A 422 -1.13 -21.97 -48.87
N HIS A 423 -1.61 -22.56 -49.97
CA HIS A 423 -2.98 -22.35 -50.43
C HIS A 423 -4.02 -22.90 -49.44
N VAL A 424 -3.79 -24.07 -48.86
CA VAL A 424 -4.67 -24.66 -47.84
C VAL A 424 -4.69 -23.79 -46.60
N HIS A 425 -3.54 -23.29 -46.17
CA HIS A 425 -3.45 -22.34 -45.05
C HIS A 425 -4.25 -21.06 -45.35
N HIS A 426 -4.05 -20.44 -46.52
CA HIS A 426 -4.79 -19.24 -46.92
C HIS A 426 -6.30 -19.46 -47.02
N ILE A 427 -6.75 -20.65 -47.43
CA ILE A 427 -8.18 -20.99 -47.49
C ILE A 427 -8.75 -21.12 -46.08
N LEU A 428 -8.05 -21.81 -45.18
CA LEU A 428 -8.43 -21.95 -43.77
C LEU A 428 -8.52 -20.58 -43.10
N ASP A 429 -7.53 -19.72 -43.34
CA ASP A 429 -7.49 -18.35 -42.80
C ASP A 429 -8.64 -17.49 -43.34
N LYS A 430 -8.88 -17.52 -44.65
CA LYS A 430 -9.97 -16.76 -45.28
C LYS A 430 -11.35 -17.18 -44.78
N LEU A 431 -11.53 -18.47 -44.50
CA LEU A 431 -12.79 -19.04 -44.06
C LEU A 431 -12.95 -19.06 -42.53
N GLY A 432 -11.89 -18.74 -41.78
CA GLY A 432 -11.87 -18.79 -40.31
C GLY A 432 -11.98 -20.21 -39.77
N PHE A 433 -11.32 -21.17 -40.42
CA PHE A 433 -11.35 -22.59 -40.06
C PHE A 433 -10.01 -23.06 -39.50
N ASP A 434 -10.05 -23.90 -38.48
CA ASP A 434 -8.87 -24.48 -37.84
C ASP A 434 -8.45 -25.83 -38.47
N SER A 435 -9.27 -26.37 -39.38
CA SER A 435 -9.03 -27.67 -39.98
C SER A 435 -9.52 -27.80 -41.41
N ARG A 436 -8.76 -28.54 -42.22
CA ARG A 436 -9.13 -28.92 -43.60
C ARG A 436 -10.47 -29.65 -43.71
N VAL A 437 -10.94 -30.29 -42.64
CA VAL A 437 -12.24 -30.98 -42.60
C VAL A 437 -13.40 -29.97 -42.62
N GLN A 438 -13.22 -28.79 -42.00
CA GLN A 438 -14.20 -27.71 -42.05
C GLN A 438 -14.33 -27.13 -43.47
N VAL A 439 -13.24 -27.06 -44.25
CA VAL A 439 -13.28 -26.65 -45.67
C VAL A 439 -14.17 -27.59 -46.50
N ALA A 440 -14.04 -28.90 -46.29
CA ALA A 440 -14.87 -29.89 -46.96
C ALA A 440 -16.36 -29.72 -46.61
N THR A 441 -16.65 -29.51 -45.33
CA THR A 441 -18.01 -29.34 -44.81
C THR A 441 -18.66 -28.04 -45.33
N TRP A 442 -17.87 -26.98 -45.45
CA TRP A 442 -18.31 -25.68 -45.97
C TRP A 442 -18.64 -25.72 -47.47
N LEU A 443 -17.84 -26.42 -48.28
CA LEU A 443 -18.11 -26.56 -49.72
C LEU A 443 -19.41 -27.32 -50.00
N THR A 444 -19.67 -28.44 -49.30
CA THR A 444 -20.91 -29.21 -49.46
C THR A 444 -22.15 -28.39 -49.09
N LYS A 445 -22.04 -27.48 -48.11
CA LYS A 445 -23.14 -26.59 -47.71
C LYS A 445 -23.36 -25.42 -48.69
N ASN A 446 -22.32 -24.95 -49.39
CA ASN A 446 -22.40 -23.81 -50.31
C ASN A 446 -22.62 -24.19 -51.79
N GLU A 447 -22.41 -25.45 -52.20
CA GLU A 447 -22.77 -25.94 -53.54
C GLU A 447 -24.29 -26.09 -53.75
N HIS A 448 -25.09 -26.13 -52.68
CA HIS A 448 -26.56 -26.10 -52.77
C HIS A 448 -27.17 -24.70 -52.95
N LEU A 449 -26.34 -23.65 -53.07
CA LEU A 449 -26.75 -22.24 -53.15
C LEU A 449 -26.33 -21.54 -54.45
N ASN A 450 -25.87 -22.28 -55.47
CA ASN A 450 -25.60 -21.75 -56.82
C ASN A 450 -26.37 -22.51 -57.90
#